data_AF-A0A6C0K4H0-F1
#
_entry.id   AF-A0A6C0K4H0-F1
#
_cell.length_a   1.000
_cell.length_b   1.000
_cell.length_c   1.000
_cell.angle_alpha   90.00
_cell.angle_beta   90.00
_cell.angle_gamma   90.00
#
_symmetry.space_group_name_H-M   'P 1'
#
loop_
_entity.id
_entity.type
_entity.pdbx_description
1 polymer ?
#
loop_
_entity_poly.entity_id
_entity_poly.type
_entity_poly.pdbx_seq_one_letter_code
_entity_poly.pdbx_strand_id
1 'polypeptide(L)'
;MNLGIIIKGQLRTFFSTNFSNVLELCLEKYQNILIILVISDLSEDISNLLEIFFSNYPIIYYIIDYNDYIDQYLMAMNKKIQSDIFNTHKKNFLSLHPQGIDEFPFIPQLNTGREFHQLSIGMKKLLEFHNSFFPINVVLVTRFDIQYPQLFYPHVPESKNMLDILSFNQYNKKLLLETMEEFNLKNIDDLIQFNKYSKIILPNCHIEKKKHNISFGLDYFYNYMTLERIKSGNNNIIYSFGVFSFGTLDSICILENIFDEYLLLEPVEPELFYRFFAYEAQLINFFLLHNRCILAYKNDSYSLVR
;
A
#
# COMPACT_ATOMS: atom_id res chain seq x y z
N MET A 1 14.82 -8.15 -15.43
CA MET A 1 14.21 -7.80 -14.14
C MET A 1 13.02 -8.71 -13.91
N ASN A 2 12.86 -9.20 -12.68
CA ASN A 2 11.84 -10.18 -12.34
C ASN A 2 10.80 -9.54 -11.41
N LEU A 3 9.53 -9.81 -11.69
CA LEU A 3 8.38 -9.28 -10.95
C LEU A 3 7.75 -10.40 -10.12
N GLY A 4 7.54 -10.13 -8.84
CA GLY A 4 6.61 -10.90 -8.02
C GLY A 4 5.26 -10.18 -7.95
N ILE A 5 4.17 -10.90 -8.10
CA ILE A 5 2.82 -10.37 -7.92
C ILE A 5 2.16 -11.17 -6.80
N ILE A 6 1.59 -10.48 -5.80
CA ILE A 6 0.74 -11.09 -4.79
C ILE A 6 -0.68 -10.62 -5.05
N ILE A 7 -1.59 -11.57 -5.25
CA ILE A 7 -3.01 -11.29 -5.44
C ILE A 7 -3.78 -11.82 -4.24
N LYS A 8 -4.46 -10.92 -3.52
CA LYS A 8 -5.28 -11.21 -2.33
C LYS A 8 -6.77 -11.03 -2.61
N GLY A 9 -7.62 -11.41 -1.66
CA GLY A 9 -9.06 -11.13 -1.67
C GLY A 9 -9.93 -12.38 -1.88
N GLN A 10 -11.15 -12.16 -2.40
CA GLN A 10 -12.13 -13.19 -2.72
C GLN A 10 -12.34 -13.28 -4.23
N LEU A 11 -12.63 -14.48 -4.73
CA LEU A 11 -12.77 -14.74 -6.17
C LEU A 11 -14.14 -14.37 -6.76
N ARG A 12 -15.13 -13.97 -5.93
CA ARG A 12 -16.53 -13.66 -6.35
C ARG A 12 -16.65 -12.50 -7.36
N THR A 13 -15.58 -11.77 -7.59
CA THR A 13 -15.51 -10.55 -8.40
C THR A 13 -14.51 -10.66 -9.57
N PHE A 14 -14.23 -11.89 -10.02
CA PHE A 14 -13.29 -12.15 -11.11
C PHE A 14 -13.72 -11.53 -12.46
N PHE A 15 -12.71 -11.12 -13.23
CA PHE A 15 -12.80 -10.48 -14.55
C PHE A 15 -13.37 -9.05 -14.57
N SER A 16 -12.70 -8.12 -13.89
CA SER A 16 -12.57 -6.81 -14.55
C SER A 16 -11.62 -7.01 -15.74
N THR A 17 -11.97 -6.51 -16.93
CA THR A 17 -11.13 -6.59 -18.15
C THR A 17 -9.74 -5.96 -17.99
N ASN A 18 -9.48 -5.35 -16.83
CA ASN A 18 -8.30 -4.54 -16.58
C ASN A 18 -7.09 -5.35 -16.11
N PHE A 19 -7.26 -6.50 -15.43
CA PHE A 19 -6.09 -7.27 -14.96
C PHE A 19 -5.29 -7.90 -16.11
N SER A 20 -5.96 -8.46 -17.12
CA SER A 20 -5.29 -8.99 -18.32
C SER A 20 -4.42 -7.93 -19.00
N ASN A 21 -4.95 -6.72 -19.18
CA ASN A 21 -4.19 -5.61 -19.75
C ASN A 21 -2.96 -5.26 -18.91
N VAL A 22 -3.10 -5.26 -17.58
CA VAL A 22 -1.97 -5.01 -16.68
C VAL A 22 -0.93 -6.13 -16.76
N LEU A 23 -1.36 -7.38 -16.85
CA LEU A 23 -0.47 -8.52 -16.99
C LEU A 23 0.29 -8.48 -18.32
N GLU A 24 -0.37 -8.11 -19.42
CA GLU A 24 0.27 -7.90 -20.73
C GLU A 24 1.33 -6.79 -20.66
N LEU A 25 1.00 -5.64 -20.05
CA LEU A 25 1.97 -4.56 -19.82
C LEU A 25 3.16 -5.02 -18.96
N CYS A 26 2.93 -5.84 -17.94
CA CYS A 26 4.01 -6.44 -17.14
C CYS A 26 4.88 -7.36 -17.99
N LEU A 27 4.30 -8.19 -18.86
CA LEU A 27 5.03 -9.11 -19.74
C LEU A 27 5.92 -8.39 -20.75
N GLU A 28 5.56 -7.16 -21.17
CA GLU A 28 6.43 -6.31 -22.00
C GLU A 28 7.67 -5.79 -21.25
N LYS A 29 7.66 -5.77 -19.91
CA LYS A 29 8.68 -5.08 -19.08
C LYS A 29 9.51 -6.02 -18.23
N TYR A 30 8.94 -7.14 -17.80
CA TYR A 30 9.57 -8.07 -16.89
C TYR A 30 9.86 -9.37 -17.60
N GLN A 31 11.09 -9.85 -17.44
CA GLN A 31 11.56 -11.05 -18.12
C GLN A 31 10.89 -12.31 -17.55
N ASN A 32 10.70 -12.33 -16.23
CA ASN A 32 10.04 -13.41 -15.55
C ASN A 32 9.03 -12.82 -14.55
N ILE A 33 7.86 -13.44 -14.46
CA ILE A 33 6.79 -13.06 -13.55
C ILE A 33 6.42 -14.28 -12.70
N LEU A 34 6.41 -14.09 -11.39
CA LEU A 34 5.87 -15.03 -10.41
C LEU A 34 4.61 -14.45 -9.81
N ILE A 35 3.49 -15.19 -9.81
CA ILE A 35 2.25 -14.78 -9.18
C ILE A 35 1.92 -15.69 -8.00
N ILE A 36 1.79 -15.13 -6.80
CA ILE A 36 1.26 -15.81 -5.62
C ILE A 36 -0.18 -15.37 -5.41
N LEU A 37 -1.12 -16.30 -5.49
CA LEU A 37 -2.54 -16.05 -5.25
C LEU A 37 -2.89 -16.55 -3.86
N VAL A 38 -3.41 -15.68 -3.00
CA VAL A 38 -3.91 -16.03 -1.66
C VAL A 38 -5.39 -15.71 -1.60
N ILE A 39 -6.24 -16.69 -1.88
CA ILE A 39 -7.65 -16.43 -2.17
C ILE A 39 -8.57 -17.21 -1.23
N SER A 40 -9.63 -16.57 -0.75
CA SER A 40 -10.70 -17.24 0.00
C SER A 40 -11.73 -17.89 -0.93
N ASP A 41 -12.50 -18.84 -0.40
CA ASP A 41 -13.57 -19.55 -1.11
C ASP A 41 -13.07 -20.29 -2.39
N LEU A 42 -11.88 -20.90 -2.34
CA LEU A 42 -11.34 -21.66 -3.47
C LEU A 42 -12.16 -22.95 -3.68
N SER A 43 -12.88 -23.03 -4.80
CA SER A 43 -13.56 -24.25 -5.26
C SER A 43 -12.80 -24.89 -6.43
N GLU A 44 -13.11 -26.15 -6.75
CA GLU A 44 -12.52 -26.87 -7.89
C GLU A 44 -12.77 -26.11 -9.21
N ASP A 45 -13.99 -25.64 -9.45
CA ASP A 45 -14.33 -24.83 -10.62
C ASP A 45 -13.47 -23.57 -10.74
N ILE A 46 -13.25 -22.90 -9.60
CA ILE A 46 -12.46 -21.68 -9.54
C ILE A 46 -10.97 -21.98 -9.79
N SER A 47 -10.43 -23.06 -9.22
CA SER A 47 -9.07 -23.51 -9.49
C SER A 47 -8.87 -23.78 -10.98
N ASN A 48 -9.80 -24.52 -11.60
CA ASN A 48 -9.77 -24.81 -13.04
C ASN A 48 -9.79 -23.53 -13.89
N LEU A 49 -10.62 -22.54 -13.52
CA LEU A 49 -10.66 -21.24 -14.22
C LEU A 49 -9.33 -20.49 -14.13
N LEU A 50 -8.68 -20.49 -12.97
CA LEU A 50 -7.37 -19.85 -12.79
C LEU A 50 -6.29 -20.56 -13.59
N GLU A 51 -6.29 -21.90 -13.60
CA GLU A 51 -5.36 -22.70 -14.41
C GLU A 51 -5.53 -22.41 -15.90
N ILE A 52 -6.76 -22.40 -16.40
CA ILE A 52 -7.05 -22.04 -17.80
C ILE A 52 -6.58 -20.61 -18.09
N PHE A 53 -6.90 -19.65 -17.22
CA PHE A 53 -6.51 -18.25 -17.41
C PHE A 53 -4.98 -18.11 -17.51
N PHE A 54 -4.24 -18.63 -16.53
CA PHE A 54 -2.78 -18.49 -16.49
C PHE A 54 -2.04 -19.38 -17.49
N SER A 55 -2.64 -20.47 -17.99
CA SER A 55 -2.05 -21.27 -19.07
C SER A 55 -1.83 -20.49 -20.38
N ASN A 56 -2.52 -19.37 -20.56
CA ASN A 56 -2.35 -18.49 -21.72
C ASN A 56 -1.16 -17.53 -21.60
N TYR A 57 -0.49 -17.50 -20.44
CA TYR A 57 0.60 -16.56 -20.17
C TYR A 57 1.89 -17.30 -19.79
N PRO A 58 3.07 -16.84 -20.24
CA PRO A 58 4.34 -17.46 -19.91
C PRO A 58 4.82 -17.02 -18.51
N ILE A 59 4.07 -17.41 -17.47
CA ILE A 59 4.31 -17.01 -16.08
C ILE A 59 4.40 -18.22 -15.16
N ILE A 60 5.01 -18.03 -13.99
CA ILE A 60 4.93 -19.00 -12.89
C ILE A 60 3.84 -18.51 -11.94
N TYR A 61 2.96 -19.39 -11.49
CA TYR A 61 1.97 -19.05 -10.49
C TYR A 61 1.84 -20.13 -9.41
N TYR A 62 1.39 -19.73 -8.22
CA TYR A 62 1.13 -20.60 -7.08
C TYR A 62 -0.15 -20.13 -6.39
N ILE A 63 -1.07 -21.06 -6.11
CA ILE A 63 -2.35 -20.78 -5.46
C ILE A 63 -2.30 -21.28 -4.01
N ILE A 64 -2.75 -20.43 -3.09
CA ILE A 64 -2.93 -20.72 -1.67
C ILE A 64 -4.42 -20.56 -1.36
N ASP A 65 -5.05 -21.62 -0.87
CA ASP A 65 -6.38 -21.54 -0.30
C ASP A 65 -6.30 -20.86 1.07
N TYR A 66 -6.88 -19.66 1.17
CA TYR A 66 -6.90 -18.91 2.43
C TYR A 66 -7.79 -19.57 3.48
N ASN A 67 -8.71 -20.46 3.10
CA ASN A 67 -9.57 -21.16 4.05
C ASN A 67 -8.75 -21.98 5.06
N ASP A 68 -7.59 -22.51 4.64
CA ASP A 68 -6.64 -23.25 5.50
C ASP A 68 -5.98 -22.38 6.58
N TYR A 69 -6.11 -21.05 6.47
CA TYR A 69 -5.46 -20.07 7.34
C TYR A 69 -6.45 -19.27 8.20
N ILE A 70 -7.75 -19.56 8.14
CA ILE A 70 -8.78 -18.84 8.91
C ILE A 70 -8.56 -18.99 10.43
N ASP A 71 -8.21 -20.19 10.89
CA ASP A 71 -7.99 -20.41 12.33
C ASP A 71 -6.76 -19.65 12.84
N GLN A 72 -5.68 -19.62 12.05
CA GLN A 72 -4.48 -18.85 12.38
C GLN A 72 -4.80 -17.35 12.46
N TYR A 73 -5.62 -16.84 11.53
CA TYR A 73 -6.13 -15.47 11.58
C TYR A 73 -6.90 -15.18 12.87
N LEU A 74 -7.87 -16.03 13.22
CA LEU A 74 -8.71 -15.83 14.40
C LEU A 74 -7.88 -15.87 15.70
N MET A 75 -6.91 -16.79 15.78
CA MET A 75 -5.99 -16.90 16.91
C MET A 75 -5.13 -15.63 17.07
N ALA A 76 -4.52 -15.15 15.98
CA ALA A 76 -3.69 -13.95 15.99
C ALA A 76 -4.50 -12.71 16.40
N MET A 77 -5.72 -12.55 15.87
CA MET A 77 -6.61 -11.45 16.23
C MET A 77 -6.99 -11.47 17.70
N ASN A 78 -7.33 -12.65 18.25
CA ASN A 78 -7.63 -12.79 19.67
C ASN A 78 -6.44 -12.39 20.54
N LYS A 79 -5.23 -12.85 20.19
CA LYS A 79 -3.99 -12.48 20.89
C LYS A 79 -3.75 -10.96 20.86
N LYS A 80 -3.90 -10.35 19.68
CA LYS A 80 -3.71 -8.91 19.46
C LYS A 80 -4.64 -8.07 20.34
N ILE A 81 -5.92 -8.42 20.36
CA ILE A 81 -6.96 -7.75 21.17
C ILE A 81 -6.68 -7.86 22.68
N GLN A 82 -6.09 -8.97 23.12
CA GLN A 82 -5.79 -9.22 24.53
C GLN A 82 -4.45 -8.62 24.98
N SER A 83 -3.64 -8.10 24.05
CA SER A 83 -2.29 -7.60 24.36
C SER A 83 -2.31 -6.33 25.23
N ASP A 84 -1.29 -6.19 26.09
CA ASP A 84 -1.10 -5.01 26.93
C ASP A 84 -0.92 -3.73 26.10
N ILE A 85 -0.28 -3.84 24.94
CA ILE A 85 -0.10 -2.75 23.97
C ILE A 85 -1.47 -2.24 23.50
N PHE A 86 -2.33 -3.14 23.03
CA PHE A 86 -3.68 -2.79 22.58
C PHE A 86 -4.50 -2.16 23.72
N ASN A 87 -4.44 -2.73 24.93
CA ASN A 87 -5.15 -2.21 26.09
C ASN A 87 -4.67 -0.82 26.51
N THR A 88 -3.36 -0.58 26.45
CA THR A 88 -2.75 0.73 26.72
C THR A 88 -3.23 1.77 25.71
N HIS A 89 -3.22 1.43 24.42
CA HIS A 89 -3.72 2.34 23.40
C HIS A 89 -5.21 2.61 23.54
N LYS A 90 -6.01 1.58 23.79
CA LYS A 90 -7.44 1.73 24.06
C LYS A 90 -7.71 2.70 25.22
N LYS A 91 -6.96 2.58 26.32
CA LYS A 91 -7.06 3.48 27.47
C LYS A 91 -6.70 4.92 27.12
N ASN A 92 -5.59 5.13 26.39
CA ASN A 92 -5.16 6.46 25.97
C ASN A 92 -6.20 7.12 25.06
N PHE A 93 -6.75 6.38 24.08
CA PHE A 93 -7.80 6.89 23.19
C PHE A 93 -9.03 7.35 23.98
N LEU A 94 -9.55 6.49 24.87
CA LEU A 94 -10.72 6.82 25.68
C LEU A 94 -10.47 8.02 26.61
N SER A 95 -9.25 8.18 27.13
CA SER A 95 -8.89 9.33 27.98
C SER A 95 -8.91 10.67 27.23
N LEU A 96 -8.65 10.67 25.92
CA LEU A 96 -8.68 11.86 25.07
C LEU A 96 -10.12 12.21 24.60
N HIS A 97 -11.08 11.30 24.78
CA HIS A 97 -12.47 11.47 24.34
C HIS A 97 -13.49 11.21 25.49
N PRO A 98 -13.52 12.04 26.54
CA PRO A 98 -14.34 11.80 27.74
C PRO A 98 -15.86 12.00 27.54
N GLN A 99 -16.32 12.52 26.39
CA GLN A 99 -17.74 12.68 26.07
C GLN A 99 -18.09 12.00 24.73
N GLY A 100 -18.89 10.92 24.79
CA GLY A 100 -19.74 10.51 23.66
C GLY A 100 -19.20 9.47 22.68
N ILE A 101 -18.21 8.65 23.04
CA ILE A 101 -17.95 7.40 22.29
C ILE A 101 -18.62 6.26 23.07
N ASP A 102 -19.90 6.00 22.78
CA ASP A 102 -20.69 4.95 23.45
C ASP A 102 -20.13 3.54 23.17
N GLU A 103 -19.42 3.38 22.06
CA GLU A 103 -18.69 2.17 21.72
C GLU A 103 -17.32 2.57 21.20
N PHE A 104 -16.26 2.16 21.90
CA PHE A 104 -14.92 2.12 21.30
C PHE A 104 -15.08 1.49 19.92
N PRO A 105 -14.51 2.04 18.83
CA PRO A 105 -14.65 1.50 17.48
C PRO A 105 -13.95 0.14 17.42
N PHE A 106 -14.59 -0.85 18.02
CA PHE A 106 -14.10 -2.19 18.19
C PHE A 106 -14.57 -2.92 16.94
N ILE A 107 -13.68 -2.91 15.95
CA ILE A 107 -13.55 -3.88 14.87
C ILE A 107 -14.90 -4.30 14.26
N PRO A 108 -15.27 -3.65 13.16
CA PRO A 108 -15.70 -4.45 12.03
C PRO A 108 -14.91 -4.05 10.79
N GLN A 109 -13.72 -4.63 10.63
CA GLN A 109 -13.20 -4.92 9.30
C GLN A 109 -12.47 -6.25 9.33
N LEU A 110 -13.20 -7.34 9.64
CA LEU A 110 -12.78 -8.73 9.40
C LEU A 110 -12.08 -8.85 8.05
N ASN A 111 -12.59 -8.14 7.04
CA ASN A 111 -12.06 -8.16 5.68
C ASN A 111 -10.66 -7.51 5.57
N THR A 112 -10.41 -6.33 6.15
CA THR A 112 -9.09 -5.68 6.06
C THR A 112 -8.02 -6.42 6.87
N GLY A 113 -8.37 -6.94 8.04
CA GLY A 113 -7.48 -7.82 8.80
C GLY A 113 -7.14 -9.09 8.01
N ARG A 114 -8.15 -9.72 7.40
CA ARG A 114 -7.94 -10.88 6.51
C ARG A 114 -7.05 -10.53 5.33
N GLU A 115 -7.23 -9.38 4.71
CA GLU A 115 -6.40 -8.94 3.58
C GLU A 115 -4.93 -8.74 3.97
N PHE A 116 -4.65 -8.23 5.17
CA PHE A 116 -3.27 -8.15 5.68
C PHE A 116 -2.68 -9.50 6.03
N HIS A 117 -3.50 -10.43 6.54
CA HIS A 117 -3.05 -11.79 6.74
C HIS A 117 -2.75 -12.51 5.42
N GLN A 118 -3.64 -12.38 4.42
CA GLN A 118 -3.42 -12.87 3.05
C GLN A 118 -2.13 -12.29 2.45
N LEU A 119 -1.89 -10.98 2.64
CA LEU A 119 -0.64 -10.34 2.23
C LEU A 119 0.58 -10.94 2.93
N SER A 120 0.54 -11.12 4.26
CA SER A 120 1.64 -11.73 5.02
C SER A 120 1.96 -13.14 4.51
N ILE A 121 0.94 -13.98 4.28
CA ILE A 121 1.10 -15.32 3.70
C ILE A 121 1.71 -15.25 2.31
N GLY A 122 1.18 -14.37 1.45
CA GLY A 122 1.65 -14.20 0.08
C GLY A 122 3.11 -13.73 0.04
N MET A 123 3.50 -12.80 0.91
CA MET A 123 4.87 -12.31 1.06
C MET A 123 5.83 -13.41 1.51
N LYS A 124 5.46 -14.18 2.55
CA LYS A 124 6.26 -15.32 3.02
C LYS A 124 6.51 -16.32 1.88
N LYS A 125 5.46 -16.68 1.14
CA LYS A 125 5.61 -17.59 0.01
C LYS A 125 6.48 -16.99 -1.11
N LEU A 126 6.26 -15.72 -1.45
CA LEU A 126 7.06 -15.01 -2.46
C LEU A 126 8.54 -15.00 -2.09
N LEU A 127 8.88 -14.81 -0.80
CA LEU A 127 10.25 -14.82 -0.31
C LEU A 127 10.88 -16.23 -0.29
N GLU A 128 10.10 -17.29 -0.05
CA GLU A 128 10.57 -18.67 -0.24
C GLU A 128 11.05 -18.90 -1.69
N PHE A 129 10.24 -18.48 -2.67
CA PHE A 129 10.61 -18.55 -4.10
C PHE A 129 11.82 -17.67 -4.42
N HIS A 130 11.84 -16.45 -3.88
CA HIS A 130 12.94 -15.49 -4.02
C HIS A 130 14.29 -16.12 -3.65
N ASN A 131 14.34 -16.71 -2.46
CA ASN A 131 15.55 -17.28 -1.88
C ASN A 131 15.99 -18.60 -2.53
N SER A 132 15.06 -19.31 -3.17
CA SER A 132 15.32 -20.67 -3.66
C SER A 132 15.76 -20.72 -5.13
N PHE A 133 15.07 -20.02 -6.03
CA PHE A 133 15.32 -20.17 -7.48
C PHE A 133 14.84 -19.00 -8.36
N PHE A 134 14.12 -18.02 -7.81
CA PHE A 134 13.53 -16.95 -8.60
C PHE A 134 13.86 -15.59 -7.99
N PRO A 135 15.03 -14.98 -8.27
CA PRO A 135 15.37 -13.69 -7.68
C PRO A 135 14.36 -12.63 -8.15
N ILE A 136 13.73 -11.93 -7.23
CA ILE A 136 12.65 -10.95 -7.46
C ILE A 136 13.23 -9.57 -7.20
N ASN A 137 12.98 -8.63 -8.11
CA ASN A 137 13.45 -7.26 -7.97
C ASN A 137 12.35 -6.33 -7.50
N VAL A 138 11.13 -6.55 -8.00
CA VAL A 138 9.98 -5.67 -7.84
C VAL A 138 8.79 -6.52 -7.43
N VAL A 139 7.94 -5.98 -6.56
CA VAL A 139 6.72 -6.62 -6.10
C VAL A 139 5.51 -5.74 -6.41
N LEU A 140 4.46 -6.36 -6.94
CA LEU A 140 3.11 -5.80 -7.05
C LEU A 140 2.19 -6.55 -6.07
N VAL A 141 1.57 -5.84 -5.14
CA VAL A 141 0.49 -6.35 -4.30
C VAL A 141 -0.82 -5.83 -4.86
N THR A 142 -1.78 -6.71 -5.14
CA THR A 142 -3.02 -6.32 -5.81
C THR A 142 -4.20 -7.27 -5.54
N ARG A 143 -5.32 -7.03 -6.23
CA ARG A 143 -6.55 -7.83 -6.25
C ARG A 143 -7.05 -7.96 -7.70
N PHE A 144 -7.99 -8.87 -7.95
CA PHE A 144 -8.60 -9.04 -9.28
C PHE A 144 -9.72 -8.04 -9.59
N ASP A 145 -10.37 -7.55 -8.55
CA ASP A 145 -11.62 -6.80 -8.64
C ASP A 145 -11.47 -5.30 -8.52
N ILE A 146 -10.24 -4.83 -8.66
CA ILE A 146 -9.91 -3.42 -8.57
C ILE A 146 -9.78 -2.83 -9.96
N GLN A 147 -10.14 -1.55 -10.07
CA GLN A 147 -9.87 -0.80 -11.28
C GLN A 147 -8.43 -0.31 -11.26
N TYR A 148 -7.63 -0.79 -12.19
CA TYR A 148 -6.29 -0.26 -12.41
C TYR A 148 -6.38 1.08 -13.16
N PRO A 149 -5.55 2.08 -12.81
CA PRO A 149 -5.44 3.29 -13.60
C PRO A 149 -5.14 2.98 -15.07
N GLN A 150 -5.78 3.69 -16.01
CA GLN A 150 -5.54 3.51 -17.45
C GLN A 150 -4.06 3.74 -17.84
N LEU A 151 -3.35 4.52 -17.02
CA LEU A 151 -1.93 4.84 -17.19
C LEU A 151 -1.06 4.15 -16.13
N PHE A 152 -1.54 3.05 -15.54
CA PHE A 152 -0.73 2.21 -14.68
C PHE A 152 0.42 1.62 -15.50
N TYR A 153 1.61 2.13 -15.23
CA TYR A 153 2.81 1.73 -15.91
C TYR A 153 3.74 1.13 -14.85
N PRO A 154 3.86 -0.20 -14.77
CA PRO A 154 4.76 -0.85 -13.83
C PRO A 154 6.20 -0.61 -14.30
N HIS A 155 6.71 0.58 -14.03
CA HIS A 155 8.05 1.02 -14.40
C HIS A 155 8.82 1.38 -13.15
N VAL A 156 9.86 0.60 -12.86
CA VAL A 156 10.99 1.10 -12.09
C VAL A 156 12.26 0.48 -12.66
N PRO A 157 13.08 1.28 -13.34
CA PRO A 157 14.52 1.12 -13.17
C PRO A 157 15.21 2.47 -12.97
N GLU A 158 15.94 2.56 -11.86
CA GLU A 158 17.10 3.44 -11.65
C GLU A 158 16.98 4.92 -12.05
N SER A 159 15.78 5.48 -12.10
CA SER A 159 15.66 6.90 -12.41
C SER A 159 16.39 7.71 -11.34
N LYS A 160 17.49 8.36 -11.73
CA LYS A 160 18.19 9.32 -10.88
C LYS A 160 17.43 10.64 -10.76
N ASN A 161 16.36 10.80 -11.53
CA ASN A 161 15.55 12.00 -11.52
C ASN A 161 14.42 11.86 -10.49
N MET A 162 14.49 12.68 -9.44
CA MET A 162 13.48 12.70 -8.37
C MET A 162 12.06 12.96 -8.87
N LEU A 163 11.87 13.76 -9.92
CA LEU A 163 10.52 14.02 -10.43
C LEU A 163 9.92 12.78 -11.10
N ASP A 164 10.75 11.96 -11.76
CA ASP A 164 10.29 10.67 -12.31
C ASP A 164 9.94 9.71 -11.17
N ILE A 165 10.74 9.70 -10.09
CA ILE A 165 10.45 8.93 -8.88
C ILE A 165 9.11 9.33 -8.26
N LEU A 166 8.86 10.64 -8.08
CA LEU A 166 7.66 11.15 -7.43
C LEU A 166 6.40 10.99 -8.27
N SER A 167 6.54 11.07 -9.60
CA SER A 167 5.41 11.03 -10.51
C SER A 167 5.02 9.63 -10.98
N PHE A 168 5.90 8.63 -10.85
CA PHE A 168 5.72 7.23 -11.27
C PHE A 168 5.52 7.01 -12.78
N ASN A 169 4.86 7.94 -13.50
CA ASN A 169 4.62 7.90 -14.93
C ASN A 169 4.71 9.30 -15.58
N GLN A 170 4.81 9.33 -16.90
CA GLN A 170 5.00 10.56 -17.67
C GLN A 170 3.81 11.53 -17.60
N TYR A 171 2.59 11.01 -17.48
CA TYR A 171 1.39 11.84 -17.38
C TYR A 171 1.40 12.64 -16.07
N ASN A 172 1.66 11.97 -14.95
CA ASN A 172 1.77 12.62 -13.65
C ASN A 172 2.97 13.54 -13.56
N LYS A 173 4.06 13.22 -14.28
CA LYS A 173 5.23 14.11 -14.36
C LYS A 173 4.84 15.44 -14.99
N LYS A 174 4.09 15.41 -16.09
CA LYS A 174 3.60 16.61 -16.76
C LYS A 174 2.73 17.44 -15.82
N LEU A 175 1.75 16.81 -15.15
CA LEU A 175 0.88 17.50 -14.21
C LEU A 175 1.68 18.12 -13.04
N LEU A 176 2.71 17.42 -12.54
CA LEU A 176 3.62 17.90 -11.50
C LEU A 176 4.36 19.15 -11.92
N LEU A 177 4.92 19.15 -13.12
CA LEU A 177 5.64 20.30 -13.67
C LEU A 177 4.71 21.51 -13.86
N GLU A 178 3.52 21.31 -14.43
CA GLU A 178 2.53 22.38 -14.62
C GLU A 178 2.10 23.01 -13.29
N THR A 179 1.89 22.18 -12.25
CA THR A 179 1.48 22.69 -10.94
C THR A 179 2.66 23.35 -10.20
N MET A 180 3.88 22.82 -10.34
CA MET A 180 5.08 23.48 -9.81
C MET A 180 5.24 24.88 -10.42
N GLU A 181 4.98 25.05 -11.71
CA GLU A 181 5.00 26.35 -12.38
C GLU A 181 3.92 27.30 -11.83
N GLU A 182 2.68 26.82 -11.64
CA GLU A 182 1.58 27.61 -11.05
C GLU A 182 1.95 28.22 -9.69
N PHE A 183 2.66 27.47 -8.85
CA PHE A 183 3.08 27.92 -7.51
C PHE A 183 4.51 28.48 -7.47
N ASN A 184 5.15 28.70 -8.63
CA ASN A 184 6.52 29.21 -8.76
C ASN A 184 7.56 28.36 -7.96
N LEU A 185 7.36 27.04 -7.94
CA LEU A 185 8.27 26.06 -7.36
C LEU A 185 9.20 25.55 -8.47
N LYS A 186 10.51 25.68 -8.30
CA LYS A 186 11.49 25.40 -9.37
C LYS A 186 12.21 24.07 -9.18
N ASN A 187 12.21 23.55 -7.96
CA ASN A 187 12.98 22.36 -7.61
C ASN A 187 12.36 21.62 -6.41
N ILE A 188 13.03 20.54 -5.99
CA ILE A 188 12.59 19.70 -4.86
C ILE A 188 12.65 20.43 -3.52
N ASP A 189 13.57 21.39 -3.34
CA ASP A 189 13.68 22.16 -2.11
C ASP A 189 12.50 23.11 -1.95
N ASP A 190 12.06 23.72 -3.04
CA ASP A 190 10.84 24.54 -3.05
C ASP A 190 9.62 23.69 -2.69
N LEU A 191 9.53 22.45 -3.22
CA LEU A 191 8.48 21.49 -2.86
C LEU A 191 8.53 21.09 -1.38
N ILE A 192 9.71 20.81 -0.82
CA ILE A 192 9.89 20.46 0.59
C ILE A 192 9.46 21.63 1.48
N GLN A 193 9.93 22.84 1.18
CA GLN A 193 9.57 24.03 1.93
C GLN A 193 8.07 24.29 1.84
N PHE A 194 7.49 24.24 0.64
CA PHE A 194 6.06 24.37 0.44
C PHE A 194 5.26 23.38 1.30
N ASN A 195 5.68 22.12 1.36
CA ASN A 195 5.03 21.08 2.17
C ASN A 195 5.23 21.28 3.69
N LYS A 196 6.39 21.78 4.12
CA LYS A 196 6.64 22.14 5.54
C LYS A 196 5.75 23.29 6.01
N TYR A 197 5.53 24.28 5.16
CA TYR A 197 4.69 25.44 5.48
C TYR A 197 3.19 25.13 5.34
N SER A 198 2.82 24.21 4.46
CA SER A 198 1.44 23.77 4.26
C SER A 198 0.96 22.73 5.29
N LYS A 199 1.57 22.68 6.48
CA LYS A 199 1.30 21.68 7.53
C LYS A 199 -0.20 21.45 7.71
N ILE A 200 -0.59 20.19 7.59
CA ILE A 200 -1.89 19.71 8.04
C ILE A 200 -1.82 19.65 9.56
N ILE A 201 -2.29 20.69 10.23
CA ILE A 201 -2.45 20.65 11.68
C ILE A 201 -3.81 20.03 11.93
N LEU A 202 -3.82 18.74 12.27
CA LEU A 202 -5.06 18.05 12.61
C LEU A 202 -5.59 18.60 13.95
N PRO A 203 -6.91 18.69 14.16
CA PRO A 203 -8.00 18.25 13.29
C PRO A 203 -8.37 19.27 12.18
N ASN A 204 -7.75 20.45 12.20
CA ASN A 204 -8.09 21.56 11.31
C ASN A 204 -7.21 21.54 10.06
N CYS A 205 -7.46 20.56 9.17
CA CYS A 205 -6.88 20.53 7.83
C CYS A 205 -7.26 21.81 7.05
N HIS A 206 -6.51 22.89 7.22
CA HIS A 206 -6.67 24.13 6.46
C HIS A 206 -5.50 24.31 5.50
N ILE A 207 -5.46 23.44 4.51
CA ILE A 207 -4.79 23.75 3.25
C ILE A 207 -5.88 24.36 2.36
N GLU A 208 -5.58 25.42 1.60
CA GLU A 208 -6.54 25.91 0.62
C GLU A 208 -6.82 24.80 -0.41
N LYS A 209 -8.08 24.56 -0.79
CA LYS A 209 -8.47 23.49 -1.72
C LYS A 209 -7.63 23.43 -3.01
N LYS A 210 -7.14 24.58 -3.48
CA LYS A 210 -6.24 24.70 -4.64
C LYS A 210 -4.81 24.19 -4.37
N LYS A 211 -4.33 24.33 -3.13
CA LYS A 211 -3.01 23.88 -2.65
C LYS A 211 -2.99 22.43 -2.20
N HIS A 212 -4.15 21.81 -1.93
CA HIS A 212 -4.26 20.39 -1.58
C HIS A 212 -3.48 19.52 -2.57
N ASN A 213 -3.71 19.75 -3.87
CA ASN A 213 -3.10 18.93 -4.91
C ASN A 213 -1.57 18.92 -4.76
N ILE A 214 -0.90 20.06 -4.59
CA ILE A 214 0.57 20.08 -4.53
C ILE A 214 1.16 19.76 -3.15
N SER A 215 0.43 20.02 -2.05
CA SER A 215 0.79 19.57 -0.69
C SER A 215 0.71 18.04 -0.53
N PHE A 216 0.15 17.37 -1.52
CA PHE A 216 -0.03 15.93 -1.57
C PHE A 216 0.42 15.37 -2.92
N GLY A 217 1.40 15.99 -3.59
CA GLY A 217 2.04 15.40 -4.77
C GLY A 217 1.13 15.06 -5.95
N LEU A 218 0.06 15.84 -6.09
CA LEU A 218 -1.00 15.77 -7.08
C LEU A 218 -1.80 14.49 -6.99
N ASP A 219 -1.45 13.55 -7.85
CA ASP A 219 -2.06 12.24 -7.93
C ASP A 219 -1.38 11.26 -6.98
N TYR A 220 -0.28 11.62 -6.29
CA TYR A 220 0.37 10.82 -5.23
C TYR A 220 0.66 11.61 -3.95
N PHE A 221 -0.08 11.34 -2.88
CA PHE A 221 0.12 11.84 -1.53
C PHE A 221 1.47 11.40 -0.97
N TYR A 222 2.35 12.37 -0.74
CA TYR A 222 3.61 12.23 0.00
C TYR A 222 3.76 13.36 1.02
N ASN A 223 4.41 13.08 2.15
CA ASN A 223 4.72 14.11 3.16
C ASN A 223 6.13 14.68 2.95
N TYR A 224 6.43 15.81 3.60
CA TYR A 224 7.75 16.45 3.47
C TYR A 224 8.90 15.53 3.92
N MET A 225 8.69 14.66 4.91
CA MET A 225 9.71 13.69 5.37
C MET A 225 10.05 12.69 4.26
N THR A 226 9.06 12.26 3.49
CA THR A 226 9.26 11.38 2.32
C THR A 226 10.08 12.10 1.25
N LEU A 227 9.79 13.36 0.97
CA LEU A 227 10.58 14.18 0.04
C LEU A 227 12.02 14.35 0.49
N GLU A 228 12.26 14.64 1.78
CA GLU A 228 13.60 14.79 2.34
C GLU A 228 14.40 13.48 2.28
N ARG A 229 13.75 12.34 2.54
CA ARG A 229 14.35 11.01 2.44
C ARG A 229 14.74 10.68 1.00
N ILE A 230 13.82 10.88 0.04
CA ILE A 230 14.09 10.65 -1.40
C ILE A 230 15.21 11.57 -1.89
N LYS A 231 15.18 12.86 -1.51
CA LYS A 231 16.24 13.82 -1.83
C LYS A 231 17.60 13.36 -1.31
N SER A 232 17.63 12.72 -0.14
CA SER A 232 18.84 12.17 0.48
C SER A 232 19.27 10.82 -0.10
N GLY A 233 18.61 10.34 -1.15
CA GLY A 233 18.95 9.10 -1.86
C GLY A 233 18.24 7.84 -1.33
N ASN A 234 17.19 7.96 -0.51
CA ASN A 234 16.41 6.80 -0.09
C ASN A 234 15.54 6.30 -1.26
N ASN A 235 15.89 5.12 -1.78
CA ASN A 235 15.20 4.46 -2.88
C ASN A 235 14.18 3.41 -2.41
N ASN A 236 13.95 3.26 -1.11
CA ASN A 236 12.98 2.32 -0.55
C ASN A 236 11.57 2.92 -0.59
N ILE A 237 11.01 2.98 -1.79
CA ILE A 237 9.77 3.68 -2.10
C ILE A 237 8.67 2.66 -2.40
N ILE A 238 7.51 2.92 -1.81
CA ILE A 238 6.28 2.16 -2.01
C ILE A 238 5.27 3.09 -2.65
N TYR A 239 4.83 2.74 -3.85
CA TYR A 239 3.73 3.37 -4.54
C TYR A 239 2.44 2.67 -4.12
N SER A 240 1.64 3.33 -3.27
CA SER A 240 0.36 2.81 -2.80
C SER A 240 -0.77 3.45 -3.60
N PHE A 241 -1.81 2.70 -3.89
CA PHE A 241 -2.99 3.17 -4.60
C PHE A 241 -4.24 2.63 -3.91
N GLY A 242 -4.22 2.67 -2.57
CA GLY A 242 -5.25 2.08 -1.72
C GLY A 242 -5.10 0.57 -1.63
N VAL A 243 -5.89 -0.17 -2.41
CA VAL A 243 -5.97 -1.64 -2.36
C VAL A 243 -4.85 -2.36 -3.12
N PHE A 244 -4.02 -1.62 -3.86
CA PHE A 244 -2.82 -2.14 -4.51
C PHE A 244 -1.58 -1.31 -4.19
N SER A 245 -0.42 -1.97 -4.17
CA SER A 245 0.88 -1.38 -3.85
C SER A 245 1.97 -1.92 -4.77
N PHE A 246 2.96 -1.10 -5.09
CA PHE A 246 4.07 -1.45 -5.97
C PHE A 246 5.40 -0.89 -5.47
N GLY A 247 6.49 -1.62 -5.62
CA GLY A 247 7.81 -1.19 -5.13
C GLY A 247 8.88 -2.25 -5.29
N THR A 248 10.13 -1.92 -4.91
CA THR A 248 11.19 -2.93 -4.87
C THR A 248 10.89 -4.01 -3.84
N LEU A 249 11.51 -5.19 -3.99
CA LEU A 249 11.37 -6.25 -2.99
C LEU A 249 11.75 -5.76 -1.59
N ASP A 250 12.88 -5.07 -1.44
CA ASP A 250 13.33 -4.52 -0.16
C ASP A 250 12.35 -3.50 0.45
N SER A 251 11.63 -2.78 -0.40
CA SER A 251 10.61 -1.82 0.04
C SER A 251 9.39 -2.54 0.59
N ILE A 252 8.96 -3.62 -0.07
CA ILE A 252 7.71 -4.33 0.23
C ILE A 252 7.91 -5.48 1.23
N CYS A 253 9.11 -6.04 1.38
CA CYS A 253 9.35 -7.24 2.20
C CYS A 253 8.95 -7.08 3.66
N ILE A 254 9.02 -5.87 4.20
CA ILE A 254 8.56 -5.55 5.56
C ILE A 254 7.07 -5.88 5.77
N LEU A 255 6.27 -5.94 4.70
CA LEU A 255 4.86 -6.31 4.74
C LEU A 255 4.65 -7.79 5.07
N GLU A 256 5.69 -8.63 5.05
CA GLU A 256 5.57 -10.02 5.54
C GLU A 256 5.10 -10.08 7.00
N ASN A 257 5.42 -9.06 7.79
CA ASN A 257 5.14 -9.00 9.23
C ASN A 257 3.94 -8.10 9.54
N ILE A 258 3.21 -7.63 8.53
CA ILE A 258 2.15 -6.63 8.71
C ILE A 258 0.97 -7.12 9.58
N PHE A 259 0.70 -8.42 9.65
CA PHE A 259 -0.55 -8.88 10.24
C PHE A 259 -0.53 -8.98 11.78
N ASP A 260 0.60 -9.33 12.38
CA ASP A 260 0.68 -9.67 13.81
C ASP A 260 0.59 -8.42 14.73
N GLU A 261 1.31 -8.42 15.85
CA GLU A 261 1.40 -7.31 16.79
C GLU A 261 2.10 -6.07 16.18
N TYR A 262 2.80 -6.23 15.06
CA TYR A 262 3.59 -5.20 14.39
C TYR A 262 2.82 -4.00 13.84
N LEU A 263 1.48 -4.06 13.75
CA LEU A 263 0.65 -2.88 13.43
C LEU A 263 0.10 -2.16 14.68
N LEU A 264 0.30 -2.70 15.88
CA LEU A 264 0.01 -1.99 17.13
C LEU A 264 1.15 -1.01 17.45
N LEU A 265 1.41 -0.09 16.53
CA LEU A 265 2.50 0.85 16.61
C LEU A 265 2.02 2.16 17.19
N GLU A 266 2.59 2.58 18.32
CA GLU A 266 2.35 3.91 18.87
C GLU A 266 2.45 4.98 17.77
N PRO A 267 1.43 5.84 17.62
CA PRO A 267 1.55 6.94 16.69
C PRO A 267 2.76 7.79 17.06
N VAL A 268 3.58 8.13 16.06
CA VAL A 268 4.72 9.03 16.25
C VAL A 268 4.27 10.41 16.72
N GLU A 269 3.02 10.78 16.42
CA GLU A 269 2.39 12.04 16.84
C GLU A 269 1.12 11.76 17.66
N PRO A 270 1.00 12.26 18.91
CA PRO A 270 -0.18 12.08 19.75
C PRO A 270 -1.49 12.58 19.13
N GLU A 271 -1.40 13.51 18.19
CA GLU A 271 -2.56 13.99 17.43
C GLU A 271 -3.07 12.90 16.49
N LEU A 272 -2.25 11.96 16.00
CA LEU A 272 -2.72 10.86 15.14
C LEU A 272 -3.48 9.76 15.89
N PHE A 273 -3.58 9.87 17.22
CA PHE A 273 -4.24 8.87 18.07
C PHE A 273 -5.72 8.67 17.74
N TYR A 274 -6.41 9.72 17.25
CA TYR A 274 -7.81 9.61 16.82
C TYR A 274 -7.98 8.82 15.50
N ARG A 275 -6.90 8.58 14.74
CA ARG A 275 -6.85 7.71 13.55
C ARG A 275 -6.07 6.42 13.79
N PHE A 276 -5.60 6.16 15.01
CA PHE A 276 -4.78 4.99 15.34
C PHE A 276 -5.45 3.67 14.96
N PHE A 277 -6.79 3.59 14.99
CA PHE A 277 -7.55 2.39 14.62
C PHE A 277 -7.96 2.35 13.14
N ALA A 278 -7.60 3.35 12.33
CA ALA A 278 -7.73 3.29 10.88
C ALA A 278 -6.52 2.54 10.28
N TYR A 279 -6.77 1.48 9.53
CA TYR A 279 -5.73 0.60 9.00
C TYR A 279 -4.74 1.33 8.08
N GLU A 280 -5.21 2.30 7.31
CA GLU A 280 -4.39 3.07 6.41
C GLU A 280 -3.43 4.00 7.17
N ALA A 281 -3.86 4.53 8.33
CA ALA A 281 -2.98 5.30 9.21
C ALA A 281 -1.93 4.40 9.88
N GLN A 282 -2.32 3.18 10.31
CA GLN A 282 -1.38 2.19 10.85
C GLN A 282 -0.34 1.76 9.80
N LEU A 283 -0.77 1.57 8.55
CA LEU A 283 0.11 1.23 7.43
C LEU A 283 1.12 2.35 7.14
N ILE A 284 0.67 3.61 7.13
CA ILE A 284 1.57 4.77 6.97
C ILE A 284 2.57 4.83 8.13
N ASN A 285 2.12 4.69 9.38
CA ASN A 285 3.00 4.66 10.55
C ASN A 285 4.01 3.52 10.48
N PHE A 286 3.58 2.33 10.08
CA PHE A 286 4.44 1.17 9.88
C PHE A 286 5.56 1.46 8.89
N PHE A 287 5.23 2.05 7.73
CA PHE A 287 6.23 2.45 6.75
C PHE A 287 7.20 3.51 7.27
N LEU A 288 6.68 4.52 7.97
CA LEU A 288 7.50 5.60 8.51
C LEU A 288 8.51 5.08 9.54
N LEU A 289 8.11 4.19 10.43
CA LEU A 289 8.96 3.54 11.44
C LEU A 289 10.03 2.64 10.82
N HIS A 290 9.71 1.98 9.70
CA HIS A 290 10.66 1.14 8.96
C HIS A 290 11.48 1.93 7.93
N ASN A 291 11.54 3.27 8.03
CA ASN A 291 12.28 4.15 7.13
C ASN A 291 11.95 3.95 5.64
N ARG A 292 10.70 3.60 5.33
CA ARG A 292 10.18 3.52 3.97
C ARG A 292 9.52 4.84 3.56
N CYS A 293 9.62 5.14 2.28
CA CYS A 293 8.91 6.25 1.65
C CYS A 293 7.61 5.71 1.08
N ILE A 294 6.48 6.37 1.34
CA ILE A 294 5.18 6.01 0.76
C ILE A 294 4.66 7.15 -0.11
N LEU A 295 4.26 6.83 -1.34
CA LEU A 295 3.62 7.72 -2.30
C LEU A 295 2.22 7.16 -2.61
N ALA A 296 1.14 7.77 -2.09
CA ALA A 296 -0.21 7.18 -2.11
C ALA A 296 -1.17 7.84 -3.13
N TYR A 297 -1.83 7.09 -4.02
CA TYR A 297 -2.56 7.65 -5.16
C TYR A 297 -3.90 8.33 -4.83
N LYS A 298 -4.22 9.42 -5.55
CA LYS A 298 -5.28 10.41 -5.23
C LYS A 298 -6.73 9.96 -5.40
N ASN A 299 -7.04 9.19 -6.44
CA ASN A 299 -8.45 8.89 -6.75
C ASN A 299 -9.18 8.13 -5.63
N ASP A 300 -8.46 7.57 -4.66
CA ASP A 300 -9.03 6.91 -3.49
C ASP A 300 -8.72 7.62 -2.15
N SER A 301 -8.04 8.77 -2.15
CA SER A 301 -7.60 9.43 -0.90
C SER A 301 -8.64 10.36 -0.27
N TYR A 302 -9.74 10.65 -0.96
CA TYR A 302 -10.81 11.47 -0.38
C TYR A 302 -11.57 10.77 0.76
N SER A 303 -11.49 9.43 0.87
CA SER A 303 -11.95 8.69 2.05
C SER A 303 -10.98 8.80 3.23
N LEU A 304 -9.68 9.01 2.97
CA LEU A 304 -8.64 9.16 4.00
C LEU A 304 -8.66 10.54 4.68
N VAL A 305 -9.11 11.58 3.99
CA VAL A 305 -9.15 12.96 4.53
C VAL A 305 -10.54 13.30 5.11
N ARG A 306 -11.57 12.50 4.83
CA ARG A 306 -12.90 12.67 5.43
C ARG A 306 -12.97 12.22 6.88
#